data_AF-A0A6N2SKS4-F1
#
_entry.id   AF-A0A6N2SKS4-F1
#
_cell.length_a   1.000
_cell.length_b   1.000
_cell.length_c   1.000
_cell.angle_alpha   90.00
_cell.angle_beta   90.00
_cell.angle_gamma   90.00
#
_symmetry.space_group_name_H-M   'P 1'
#
loop_
_entity.id
_entity.type
_entity.pdbx_description
1 polymer ?
#
loop_
_entity_poly.entity_id
_entity_poly.type
_entity_poly.pdbx_seq_one_letter_code
_entity_poly.pdbx_strand_id
1 'polypeptide(L)'
;MDYLDKVKAQLKKMSIEEKDAWILTQAKLISNNKQNDFLMALSGTKKIIDMPALDDIDTLCTRIETGDIYLEYVTHYHEFDEDGRYMDDWVIWYNDPFSILPMLERIFTGCHQLGVLEEYQLVYDLLTRIFELKFSVEESENSEDAPEEDYIELSDSKIEEELSYDLDKAATDWIISFMYLTTEQSDKDRAEKLINMLETSICKNLKPRILKDLGGTEKLFVSMQSALEIAIADLETKKTEILKSGNRGRKLFEIKEKLTRSNELLTDIRMRCLERKKEEQMESFLEDRWNDVCEVVEWLSFEKYIDDQPEIDTVLEICEELVQSDEIQYDDWQLRKKVITDIVEHDYYDCLGASDIMDELAEKLCTNDEEYQAYADILYIYRNEEKAAFIYNQHGREDKYITYLENHLGREQKNYNALITYYNLHNQKDDAIRVAQLGLKKCKDDLTDIFIFLLLHTKDNDATWFEKLFASAKRRKNVDMKKIDIVMQR
;
A
#
# COMPACT_ATOMS: atom_id res chain seq x y z
N MET A 1 -12.64 14.84 -38.56
CA MET A 1 -13.66 13.95 -39.14
C MET A 1 -13.40 12.59 -38.54
N ASP A 2 -14.32 12.14 -37.68
CA ASP A 2 -14.24 10.89 -36.95
C ASP A 2 -14.07 9.69 -37.92
N TYR A 3 -13.45 8.60 -37.48
CA TYR A 3 -13.26 7.42 -38.32
C TYR A 3 -14.61 6.87 -38.80
N LEU A 4 -15.61 6.83 -37.93
CA LEU A 4 -16.96 6.38 -38.31
C LEU A 4 -17.60 7.32 -39.33
N ASP A 5 -17.33 8.63 -39.29
CA ASP A 5 -17.80 9.58 -40.30
C ASP A 5 -17.20 9.29 -41.68
N LYS A 6 -15.91 8.92 -41.74
CA LYS A 6 -15.26 8.51 -42.99
C LYS A 6 -15.88 7.23 -43.54
N VAL A 7 -16.13 6.24 -42.69
CA VAL A 7 -16.80 4.99 -43.06
C VAL A 7 -18.23 5.28 -43.57
N LYS A 8 -19.03 6.06 -42.83
CA LYS A 8 -20.37 6.48 -43.24
C LYS A 8 -20.35 7.22 -44.59
N ALA A 9 -19.39 8.11 -44.81
CA ALA A 9 -19.24 8.83 -46.07
C ALA A 9 -18.90 7.88 -47.23
N GLN A 10 -18.07 6.87 -47.00
CA GLN A 10 -17.75 5.86 -48.00
C GLN A 10 -18.95 4.95 -48.30
N LEU A 11 -19.65 4.46 -47.27
CA LEU A 11 -20.86 3.64 -47.42
C LEU A 11 -21.98 4.39 -48.16
N LYS A 12 -22.06 5.71 -48.05
CA LYS A 12 -23.02 6.53 -48.83
C LYS A 12 -22.67 6.64 -50.31
N LYS A 13 -21.40 6.47 -50.69
CA LYS A 13 -20.94 6.50 -52.08
C LYS A 13 -21.13 5.16 -52.80
N MET A 14 -21.22 4.06 -52.04
CA MET A 14 -21.35 2.72 -52.59
C MET A 14 -22.78 2.40 -53.03
N SER A 15 -22.93 1.74 -54.18
CA SER A 15 -24.20 1.14 -54.62
C SER A 15 -24.59 -0.05 -53.73
N ILE A 16 -25.80 -0.59 -53.92
CA ILE A 16 -26.24 -1.78 -53.19
C ILE A 16 -25.39 -2.98 -53.58
N GLU A 17 -25.10 -3.15 -54.87
CA GLU A 17 -24.29 -4.23 -55.40
C GLU A 17 -22.83 -4.16 -54.89
N GLU A 18 -22.29 -2.95 -54.77
CA GLU A 18 -20.95 -2.73 -54.19
C GLU A 18 -20.91 -3.09 -52.70
N LYS A 19 -21.98 -2.81 -51.96
CA LYS A 19 -22.12 -3.21 -50.54
C LYS A 19 -22.23 -4.71 -50.41
N ASP A 20 -23.09 -5.36 -51.20
CA ASP A 20 -23.25 -6.82 -51.18
C ASP A 20 -21.94 -7.53 -51.55
N ALA A 21 -21.25 -7.07 -52.59
CA ALA A 21 -19.96 -7.60 -52.99
C ALA A 21 -18.89 -7.44 -51.89
N TRP A 22 -18.88 -6.31 -51.20
CA TRP A 22 -17.97 -6.08 -50.07
C TRP A 22 -18.30 -6.99 -48.89
N ILE A 23 -19.56 -7.11 -48.49
CA ILE A 23 -20.00 -8.00 -47.39
C ILE A 23 -19.62 -9.45 -47.71
N LEU A 24 -19.90 -9.93 -48.93
CA LEU A 24 -19.54 -11.28 -49.37
C LEU A 24 -18.02 -11.49 -49.41
N THR A 25 -17.24 -10.45 -49.70
CA THR A 25 -15.78 -10.50 -49.64
C THR A 25 -15.31 -10.64 -48.20
N GLN A 26 -15.87 -9.88 -47.26
CA GLN A 26 -15.55 -10.02 -45.84
C GLN A 26 -15.97 -11.41 -45.31
N ALA A 27 -17.15 -11.91 -45.69
CA ALA A 27 -17.63 -13.24 -45.31
C ALA A 27 -16.67 -14.37 -45.72
N LYS A 28 -16.01 -14.26 -46.88
CA LYS A 28 -15.02 -15.24 -47.35
C LYS A 28 -13.71 -15.25 -46.55
N LEU A 29 -13.41 -14.17 -45.85
CA LEU A 29 -12.19 -14.03 -45.05
C LEU A 29 -12.37 -14.55 -43.62
N ILE A 30 -13.61 -14.83 -43.21
CA ILE A 30 -13.95 -15.32 -41.87
C ILE A 30 -13.60 -16.81 -41.75
N SER A 31 -13.00 -17.17 -40.62
CA SER A 31 -12.65 -18.55 -40.29
C SER A 31 -13.89 -19.45 -40.23
N ASN A 32 -13.74 -20.71 -40.64
CA ASN A 32 -14.87 -21.65 -40.76
C ASN A 32 -15.69 -21.78 -39.47
N ASN A 33 -15.05 -21.72 -38.30
CA ASN A 33 -15.70 -21.80 -36.99
C ASN A 33 -16.54 -20.55 -36.60
N LYS A 34 -16.40 -19.43 -37.32
CA LYS A 34 -17.13 -18.17 -37.08
C LYS A 34 -18.15 -17.83 -38.18
N GLN A 35 -18.25 -18.64 -39.23
CA GLN A 35 -19.15 -18.35 -40.35
C GLN A 35 -20.63 -18.36 -39.96
N ASN A 36 -21.04 -19.27 -39.07
CA ASN A 36 -22.41 -19.29 -38.55
C ASN A 36 -22.70 -18.06 -37.69
N ASP A 37 -21.75 -17.68 -36.83
CA ASP A 37 -21.86 -16.47 -36.01
C ASP A 37 -21.94 -15.19 -36.85
N PHE A 38 -21.17 -15.11 -37.94
CA PHE A 38 -21.29 -14.02 -38.90
C PHE A 38 -22.66 -13.96 -39.56
N LEU A 39 -23.23 -15.12 -39.93
CA LEU A 39 -24.57 -15.18 -40.51
C LEU A 39 -25.63 -14.73 -39.49
N MET A 40 -25.52 -15.16 -38.24
CA MET A 40 -26.39 -14.73 -37.14
C MET A 40 -26.24 -13.23 -36.85
N ALA A 41 -25.04 -12.67 -36.99
CA ALA A 41 -24.83 -11.23 -36.87
C ALA A 41 -25.47 -10.47 -38.03
N LEU A 42 -25.33 -10.98 -39.25
CA LEU A 42 -25.92 -10.39 -40.45
C LEU A 42 -27.46 -10.42 -40.42
N SER A 43 -28.07 -11.46 -39.82
CA SER A 43 -29.53 -11.54 -39.62
C SER A 43 -30.04 -10.68 -38.45
N GLY A 44 -29.15 -10.09 -37.66
CA GLY A 44 -29.48 -9.35 -36.43
C GLY A 44 -29.85 -10.23 -35.24
N THR A 45 -29.67 -11.56 -35.35
CA THR A 45 -29.88 -12.51 -34.26
C THR A 45 -28.81 -12.35 -33.17
N LYS A 46 -27.58 -12.05 -33.57
CA LYS A 46 -26.48 -11.67 -32.67
C LYS A 46 -26.04 -10.24 -32.99
N LYS A 47 -25.65 -9.46 -31.99
CA LYS A 47 -25.00 -8.15 -32.23
C LYS A 47 -23.49 -8.28 -32.36
N ILE A 48 -22.92 -9.22 -31.61
CA ILE A 48 -21.49 -9.50 -31.57
C ILE A 48 -21.25 -10.89 -32.14
N ILE A 49 -20.31 -10.99 -33.09
CA ILE A 49 -19.99 -12.26 -33.77
C ILE A 49 -19.40 -13.26 -32.76
N ASP A 50 -18.38 -12.83 -32.01
CA ASP A 50 -17.57 -13.76 -31.20
C ASP A 50 -18.19 -14.12 -29.83
N MET A 51 -19.17 -13.35 -29.37
CA MET A 51 -19.93 -13.62 -28.15
C MET A 51 -20.83 -14.84 -28.33
N PRO A 52 -21.00 -15.77 -27.38
CA PRO A 52 -21.99 -16.84 -27.48
C PRO A 52 -23.42 -16.30 -27.67
N ALA A 53 -24.34 -17.10 -28.23
CA ALA A 53 -25.74 -16.68 -28.31
C ALA A 53 -26.37 -16.63 -26.91
N LEU A 54 -27.39 -15.78 -26.71
CA LEU A 54 -27.99 -15.60 -25.38
C LEU A 54 -28.56 -16.92 -24.81
N ASP A 55 -29.16 -17.76 -25.65
CA ASP A 55 -29.66 -19.09 -25.24
C ASP A 55 -28.52 -20.03 -24.80
N ASP A 56 -27.34 -19.92 -25.42
CA ASP A 56 -26.15 -20.70 -25.03
C ASP A 56 -25.60 -20.21 -23.68
N ILE A 57 -25.61 -18.89 -23.45
CA ILE A 57 -25.20 -18.28 -22.17
C ILE A 57 -26.18 -18.70 -21.07
N ASP A 58 -27.48 -18.64 -21.33
CA ASP A 58 -28.51 -19.08 -20.37
C ASP A 58 -28.34 -20.55 -20.01
N THR A 59 -28.12 -21.40 -21.02
CA THR A 59 -27.85 -22.83 -20.83
C THR A 59 -26.58 -23.06 -20.01
N LEU A 60 -25.51 -22.30 -20.28
CA LEU A 60 -24.26 -22.38 -19.52
C LEU A 60 -24.52 -22.04 -18.04
N CYS A 61 -25.09 -20.87 -17.75
CA CYS A 61 -25.36 -20.42 -16.40
C CYS A 61 -26.25 -21.42 -15.64
N THR A 62 -27.32 -21.90 -16.25
CA THR A 62 -28.19 -22.90 -15.62
C THR A 62 -27.46 -24.20 -15.30
N ARG A 63 -26.58 -24.67 -16.19
CA ARG A 63 -25.79 -25.89 -15.93
C ARG A 63 -24.76 -25.71 -14.80
N ILE A 64 -24.23 -24.49 -14.63
CA ILE A 64 -23.37 -24.15 -13.49
C ILE A 64 -24.20 -24.15 -12.21
N GLU A 65 -25.34 -23.46 -12.21
CA GLU A 65 -26.26 -23.34 -11.06
C GLU A 65 -26.79 -24.72 -10.59
N THR A 66 -27.01 -25.66 -11.51
CA THR A 66 -27.47 -27.03 -11.19
C THR A 66 -26.34 -27.99 -10.80
N GLY A 67 -25.07 -27.60 -10.99
CA GLY A 67 -23.92 -28.48 -10.82
C GLY A 67 -23.78 -29.55 -11.92
N ASP A 68 -24.46 -29.39 -13.07
CA ASP A 68 -24.31 -30.30 -14.21
C ASP A 68 -22.95 -30.18 -14.90
N ILE A 69 -22.25 -29.07 -14.66
CA ILE A 69 -20.85 -28.84 -15.03
C ILE A 69 -20.10 -28.28 -13.84
N TYR A 70 -18.82 -28.61 -13.76
CA TYR A 70 -17.95 -28.33 -12.61
C TYR A 70 -16.52 -28.05 -13.07
N LEU A 71 -15.72 -27.52 -12.15
CA LEU A 71 -14.27 -27.48 -12.27
C LEU A 71 -13.67 -28.65 -11.48
N GLU A 72 -12.58 -29.24 -11.97
CA GLU A 72 -11.89 -30.28 -11.23
C GLU A 72 -10.78 -29.67 -10.38
N TYR A 73 -10.84 -29.86 -9.07
CA TYR A 73 -9.80 -29.49 -8.14
C TYR A 73 -8.64 -30.48 -8.20
N VAL A 74 -7.43 -29.94 -8.29
CA VAL A 74 -6.20 -30.72 -8.14
C VAL A 74 -5.32 -30.03 -7.12
N THR A 75 -4.88 -30.80 -6.11
CA THR A 75 -3.77 -30.41 -5.25
C THR A 75 -2.63 -31.42 -5.38
N HIS A 76 -1.41 -30.90 -5.41
CA HIS A 76 -0.20 -31.71 -5.48
C HIS A 76 0.90 -31.10 -4.62
N TYR A 77 1.60 -31.92 -3.85
CA TYR A 77 2.72 -31.46 -3.04
C TYR A 77 4.00 -31.33 -3.88
N HIS A 78 4.60 -30.14 -3.87
CA HIS A 78 5.86 -29.85 -4.53
C HIS A 78 6.99 -29.63 -3.52
N GLU A 79 7.91 -30.59 -3.44
CA GLU A 79 9.16 -30.42 -2.66
C GLU A 79 10.09 -29.41 -3.33
N PHE A 80 10.11 -29.38 -4.67
CA PHE A 80 10.91 -28.45 -5.48
C PHE A 80 10.05 -27.80 -6.57
N ASP A 81 10.34 -26.53 -6.89
CA ASP A 81 9.78 -25.83 -8.05
C ASP A 81 10.38 -26.34 -9.37
N GLU A 82 9.87 -25.84 -10.50
CA GLU A 82 10.37 -26.18 -11.85
C GLU A 82 11.85 -25.81 -12.07
N ASP A 83 12.36 -24.83 -11.31
CA ASP A 83 13.76 -24.38 -11.33
C ASP A 83 14.66 -25.19 -10.38
N GLY A 84 14.11 -26.18 -9.65
CA GLY A 84 14.82 -27.01 -8.68
C GLY A 84 15.10 -26.34 -7.34
N ARG A 85 14.41 -25.24 -7.01
CA ARG A 85 14.47 -24.59 -5.70
C ARG A 85 13.53 -25.30 -4.75
N TYR A 86 13.98 -25.47 -3.51
CA TYR A 86 13.17 -26.07 -2.46
C TYR A 86 11.96 -25.18 -2.16
N MET A 87 10.76 -25.72 -2.32
CA MET A 87 9.48 -25.03 -2.08
C MET A 87 8.78 -25.56 -0.82
N ASP A 88 8.65 -26.89 -0.69
CA ASP A 88 7.95 -27.55 0.43
C ASP A 88 6.53 -27.00 0.63
N ASP A 89 5.76 -26.95 -0.46
CA ASP A 89 4.42 -26.36 -0.46
C ASP A 89 3.43 -27.14 -1.33
N TRP A 90 2.14 -26.93 -1.06
CA TRP A 90 1.05 -27.49 -1.84
C TRP A 90 0.68 -26.56 -2.98
N VAL A 91 0.59 -27.09 -4.19
CA VAL A 91 0.14 -26.33 -5.36
C VAL A 91 -1.27 -26.78 -5.72
N ILE A 92 -2.15 -25.79 -5.85
CA ILE A 92 -3.56 -25.98 -6.19
C ILE A 92 -3.83 -25.34 -7.54
N TRP A 93 -4.54 -26.07 -8.41
CA TRP A 93 -5.08 -25.56 -9.67
C TRP A 93 -6.41 -26.23 -10.01
N TYR A 94 -7.10 -25.69 -11.02
CA TYR A 94 -8.41 -26.17 -11.45
C TYR A 94 -8.39 -26.57 -12.92
N ASN A 95 -8.78 -27.80 -13.25
CA ASN A 95 -9.03 -28.17 -14.64
C ASN A 95 -10.46 -27.77 -15.04
N ASP A 96 -10.62 -27.34 -16.29
CA ASP A 96 -11.91 -26.98 -16.88
C ASP A 96 -12.34 -27.98 -17.97
N PRO A 97 -12.84 -29.17 -17.59
CA PRO A 97 -13.21 -30.21 -18.55
C PRO A 97 -14.38 -29.82 -19.46
N PHE A 98 -15.17 -28.81 -19.08
CA PHE A 98 -16.34 -28.36 -19.83
C PHE A 98 -16.12 -27.05 -20.61
N SER A 99 -14.91 -26.50 -20.57
CA SER A 99 -14.57 -25.23 -21.23
C SER A 99 -15.44 -24.06 -20.77
N ILE A 100 -15.77 -24.02 -19.48
CA ILE A 100 -16.48 -22.93 -18.80
C ILE A 100 -15.70 -21.62 -18.91
N LEU A 101 -14.42 -21.61 -18.53
CA LEU A 101 -13.61 -20.39 -18.45
C LEU A 101 -13.43 -19.75 -19.85
N PRO A 102 -13.05 -20.49 -20.92
CA PRO A 102 -13.01 -19.93 -22.28
C PRO A 102 -14.37 -19.41 -22.78
N MET A 103 -15.49 -19.98 -22.33
CA MET A 103 -16.81 -19.44 -22.65
C MET A 103 -17.07 -18.11 -21.94
N LEU A 104 -16.73 -18.01 -20.65
CA LEU A 104 -16.85 -16.77 -19.88
C LEU A 104 -15.99 -15.65 -20.47
N GLU A 105 -14.76 -15.93 -20.90
CA GLU A 105 -13.88 -14.95 -21.57
C GLU A 105 -14.54 -14.33 -22.82
N ARG A 106 -15.17 -15.18 -23.64
CA ARG A 106 -15.90 -14.72 -24.84
C ARG A 106 -17.13 -13.90 -24.46
N ILE A 107 -17.78 -14.22 -23.35
CA ILE A 107 -18.91 -13.45 -22.83
C ILE A 107 -18.44 -12.09 -22.33
N PHE A 108 -17.38 -12.02 -21.53
CA PHE A 108 -16.83 -10.74 -21.04
C PHE A 108 -16.35 -9.83 -22.17
N THR A 109 -15.63 -10.39 -23.14
CA THR A 109 -15.23 -9.66 -24.35
C THR A 109 -16.46 -9.16 -25.13
N GLY A 110 -17.51 -9.99 -25.23
CA GLY A 110 -18.77 -9.63 -25.85
C GLY A 110 -19.51 -8.52 -25.11
N CYS A 111 -19.56 -8.57 -23.77
CA CYS A 111 -20.15 -7.55 -22.90
C CYS A 111 -19.46 -6.20 -23.09
N HIS A 112 -18.12 -6.17 -23.15
CA HIS A 112 -17.38 -4.96 -23.44
C HIS A 112 -17.80 -4.34 -24.80
N GLN A 113 -17.86 -5.17 -25.84
CA GLN A 113 -18.27 -4.73 -27.18
C GLN A 113 -19.73 -4.27 -27.24
N LEU A 114 -20.63 -4.92 -26.49
CA LEU A 114 -22.02 -4.48 -26.32
C LEU A 114 -22.09 -3.13 -25.61
N GLY A 115 -21.25 -2.89 -24.59
CA GLY A 115 -21.14 -1.60 -23.91
C GLY A 115 -20.74 -0.48 -24.86
N VAL A 116 -19.78 -0.73 -25.76
CA VAL A 116 -19.39 0.22 -26.83
C VAL A 116 -20.54 0.52 -27.80
N LEU A 117 -21.47 -0.43 -27.97
CA LEU A 117 -22.69 -0.26 -28.76
C LEU A 117 -23.86 0.34 -27.95
N GLU A 118 -23.63 0.77 -26.71
CA GLU A 118 -24.62 1.35 -25.78
C GLU A 118 -25.74 0.36 -25.37
N GLU A 119 -25.48 -0.95 -25.45
CA GLU A 119 -26.42 -2.00 -25.06
C GLU A 119 -26.39 -2.29 -23.54
N TYR A 120 -26.41 -1.23 -22.73
CA TYR A 120 -26.12 -1.28 -21.29
C TYR A 120 -27.04 -2.21 -20.51
N GLN A 121 -28.33 -2.29 -20.85
CA GLN A 121 -29.27 -3.18 -20.15
C GLN A 121 -28.84 -4.65 -20.27
N LEU A 122 -28.48 -5.08 -21.48
CA LEU A 122 -28.06 -6.46 -21.73
C LEU A 122 -26.74 -6.77 -21.02
N VAL A 123 -25.78 -5.84 -21.07
CA VAL A 123 -24.50 -5.99 -20.35
C VAL A 123 -24.73 -6.12 -18.85
N TYR A 124 -25.54 -5.22 -18.28
CA TYR A 124 -25.86 -5.25 -16.86
C TYR A 124 -26.51 -6.56 -16.43
N ASP A 125 -27.52 -7.04 -17.16
CA ASP A 125 -28.24 -8.27 -16.83
C ASP A 125 -27.33 -9.50 -16.91
N LEU A 126 -26.49 -9.59 -17.96
CA LEU A 126 -25.55 -10.70 -18.13
C LEU A 126 -24.48 -10.73 -17.05
N LEU A 127 -23.82 -9.60 -16.81
CA LEU A 127 -22.74 -9.54 -15.82
C LEU A 127 -23.27 -9.73 -14.39
N THR A 128 -24.44 -9.17 -14.06
CA THR A 128 -25.08 -9.41 -12.75
C THR A 128 -25.29 -10.90 -12.51
N ARG A 129 -25.83 -11.63 -13.50
CA ARG A 129 -26.05 -13.07 -13.36
C ARG A 129 -24.75 -13.85 -13.25
N ILE A 130 -23.77 -13.55 -14.10
CA ILE A 130 -22.50 -14.30 -14.15
C ILE A 130 -21.69 -14.09 -12.87
N PHE A 131 -21.68 -12.86 -12.33
CA PHE A 131 -20.96 -12.52 -11.12
C PHE A 131 -21.55 -13.14 -9.84
N GLU A 132 -22.78 -13.61 -9.89
CA GLU A 132 -23.43 -14.33 -8.78
C GLU A 132 -23.23 -15.86 -8.86
N LEU A 133 -22.61 -16.37 -9.93
CA LEU A 133 -22.41 -17.81 -10.10
C LEU A 133 -21.40 -18.38 -9.10
N LYS A 134 -21.72 -19.58 -8.61
CA LYS A 134 -20.83 -20.43 -7.80
C LYS A 134 -20.55 -21.70 -8.58
N PHE A 135 -19.28 -21.95 -8.87
CA PHE A 135 -18.87 -23.09 -9.68
C PHE A 135 -18.69 -24.29 -8.77
N SER A 136 -19.43 -25.37 -9.02
CA SER A 136 -19.19 -26.64 -8.33
C SER A 136 -17.78 -27.14 -8.59
N VAL A 137 -17.17 -27.69 -7.55
CA VAL A 137 -15.82 -28.23 -7.59
C VAL A 137 -15.85 -29.71 -7.25
N GLU A 138 -15.25 -30.52 -8.12
CA GLU A 138 -15.13 -31.97 -7.93
C GLU A 138 -13.65 -32.36 -7.79
N GLU A 139 -13.35 -33.34 -6.94
CA GLU A 139 -11.98 -33.85 -6.79
C GLU A 139 -11.54 -34.56 -8.08
N SER A 140 -10.42 -34.14 -8.68
CA SER A 140 -9.84 -34.85 -9.82
C SER A 140 -9.22 -36.18 -9.39
N GLU A 141 -9.22 -37.19 -10.25
CA GLU A 141 -8.58 -38.49 -9.98
C GLU A 141 -7.08 -38.38 -9.64
N ASN A 142 -6.42 -37.29 -10.06
CA ASN A 142 -5.01 -37.03 -9.84
C ASN A 142 -4.74 -36.12 -8.63
N SER A 143 -5.77 -35.72 -7.89
CA SER A 143 -5.62 -34.90 -6.68
C SER A 143 -5.08 -35.73 -5.53
N GLU A 144 -4.21 -35.13 -4.71
CA GLU A 144 -3.70 -35.78 -3.49
C GLU A 144 -4.57 -35.53 -2.25
N ASP A 145 -5.44 -34.52 -2.32
CA ASP A 145 -6.43 -34.20 -1.28
C ASP A 145 -7.74 -33.68 -1.90
N ALA A 146 -8.82 -33.70 -1.12
CA ALA A 146 -10.13 -33.18 -1.50
C ALA A 146 -10.17 -31.64 -1.39
N PRO A 147 -11.05 -30.96 -2.16
CA PRO A 147 -11.26 -29.53 -2.00
C PRO A 147 -11.83 -29.20 -0.60
N GLU A 148 -11.43 -28.05 -0.05
CA GLU A 148 -11.93 -27.58 1.25
C GLU A 148 -13.40 -27.11 1.19
N GLU A 149 -13.82 -26.58 0.04
CA GLU A 149 -15.17 -26.10 -0.23
C GLU A 149 -15.74 -26.75 -1.51
N ASP A 150 -17.04 -27.05 -1.49
CA ASP A 150 -17.75 -27.69 -2.62
C ASP A 150 -17.94 -26.75 -3.83
N TYR A 151 -17.63 -25.46 -3.66
CA TYR A 151 -17.81 -24.43 -4.67
C TYR A 151 -16.66 -23.43 -4.65
N ILE A 152 -16.40 -22.82 -5.81
CA ILE A 152 -15.47 -21.71 -5.98
C ILE A 152 -16.18 -20.52 -6.63
N GLU A 153 -15.75 -19.30 -6.29
CA GLU A 153 -16.27 -18.05 -6.86
C GLU A 153 -15.33 -17.54 -7.95
N LEU A 154 -15.85 -16.75 -8.89
CA LEU A 154 -15.07 -16.23 -10.02
C LEU A 154 -13.87 -15.38 -9.58
N SER A 155 -13.98 -14.70 -8.44
CA SER A 155 -12.95 -13.83 -7.86
C SER A 155 -11.83 -14.57 -7.12
N ASP A 156 -11.91 -15.90 -7.04
CA ASP A 156 -10.83 -16.69 -6.46
C ASP A 156 -9.56 -16.51 -7.29
N SER A 157 -8.42 -16.30 -6.62
CA SER A 157 -7.14 -16.04 -7.28
C SER A 157 -6.73 -17.13 -8.27
N LYS A 158 -7.09 -18.39 -8.03
CA LYS A 158 -6.75 -19.51 -8.93
C LYS A 158 -7.62 -19.52 -10.17
N ILE A 159 -8.87 -19.08 -10.07
CA ILE A 159 -9.72 -18.90 -11.24
C ILE A 159 -9.27 -17.66 -12.03
N GLU A 160 -8.93 -16.58 -11.33
CA GLU A 160 -8.37 -15.37 -11.95
C GLU A 160 -7.07 -15.64 -12.72
N GLU A 161 -6.17 -16.49 -12.19
CA GLU A 161 -4.92 -16.90 -12.85
C GLU A 161 -5.19 -17.71 -14.15
N GLU A 162 -6.21 -18.57 -14.15
CA GLU A 162 -6.58 -19.40 -15.31
C GLU A 162 -7.42 -18.64 -16.35
N LEU A 163 -8.09 -17.56 -15.95
CA LEU A 163 -8.81 -16.68 -16.86
C LEU A 163 -7.82 -15.82 -17.65
N SER A 164 -7.81 -15.98 -18.98
CA SER A 164 -7.06 -15.09 -19.88
C SER A 164 -7.73 -13.71 -20.05
N TYR A 165 -8.70 -13.35 -19.20
CA TYR A 165 -9.43 -12.09 -19.24
C TYR A 165 -9.34 -11.36 -17.90
N ASP A 166 -9.14 -10.06 -17.99
CA ASP A 166 -9.04 -9.15 -16.86
C ASP A 166 -10.43 -8.90 -16.23
N LEU A 167 -10.69 -9.51 -15.07
CA LEU A 167 -11.96 -9.38 -14.37
C LEU A 167 -12.27 -7.94 -13.97
N ASP A 168 -11.27 -7.10 -13.70
CA ASP A 168 -11.48 -5.69 -13.35
C ASP A 168 -12.09 -4.92 -14.53
N LYS A 169 -11.78 -5.32 -15.78
CA LYS A 169 -12.45 -4.77 -16.97
C LYS A 169 -13.91 -5.18 -17.05
N ALA A 170 -14.22 -6.46 -16.81
CA ALA A 170 -15.60 -6.93 -16.81
C ALA A 170 -16.42 -6.24 -15.69
N ALA A 171 -15.85 -6.12 -14.49
CA ALA A 171 -16.44 -5.41 -13.38
C ALA A 171 -16.65 -3.91 -13.69
N THR A 172 -15.70 -3.29 -14.40
CA THR A 172 -15.84 -1.91 -14.88
C THR A 172 -17.00 -1.78 -15.89
N ASP A 173 -17.11 -2.69 -16.87
CA ASP A 173 -18.23 -2.69 -17.84
C ASP A 173 -19.59 -2.86 -17.14
N TRP A 174 -19.63 -3.65 -16.05
CA TRP A 174 -20.82 -3.81 -15.20
C TRP A 174 -21.24 -2.50 -14.52
N ILE A 175 -20.27 -1.81 -13.90
CA ILE A 175 -20.48 -0.51 -13.24
C ILE A 175 -20.87 0.56 -14.25
N ILE A 176 -20.21 0.63 -15.40
CA ILE A 176 -20.54 1.55 -16.51
C ILE A 176 -22.00 1.37 -16.91
N SER A 177 -22.40 0.11 -17.16
CA SER A 177 -23.75 -0.21 -17.58
C SER A 177 -24.78 0.21 -16.52
N PHE A 178 -24.51 -0.04 -15.24
CA PHE A 178 -25.34 0.45 -14.15
C PHE A 178 -25.44 1.99 -14.14
N MET A 179 -24.32 2.69 -14.30
CA MET A 179 -24.29 4.17 -14.26
C MET A 179 -25.16 4.79 -15.35
N TYR A 180 -25.13 4.24 -16.57
CA TYR A 180 -25.96 4.72 -17.69
C TYR A 180 -27.44 4.36 -17.54
N LEU A 181 -27.78 3.21 -16.96
CA LEU A 181 -29.17 2.79 -16.75
C LEU A 181 -29.87 3.54 -15.62
N THR A 182 -29.10 4.12 -14.70
CA THR A 182 -29.64 4.70 -13.46
C THR A 182 -29.56 6.22 -13.39
N THR A 183 -29.29 6.92 -14.50
CA THR A 183 -29.18 8.38 -14.52
C THR A 183 -30.41 9.12 -14.01
N GLU A 184 -31.59 8.52 -14.10
CA GLU A 184 -32.86 9.09 -13.60
C GLU A 184 -33.20 8.72 -12.15
N GLN A 185 -32.45 7.79 -11.54
CA GLN A 185 -32.65 7.40 -10.13
C GLN A 185 -32.09 8.44 -9.17
N SER A 186 -32.56 8.42 -7.92
CA SER A 186 -32.02 9.31 -6.90
C SER A 186 -30.56 8.96 -6.58
N ASP A 187 -29.74 9.96 -6.29
CA ASP A 187 -28.33 9.75 -5.92
C ASP A 187 -28.19 8.81 -4.71
N LYS A 188 -29.16 8.82 -3.80
CA LYS A 188 -29.19 7.93 -2.64
C LYS A 188 -29.37 6.46 -3.04
N ASP A 189 -30.37 6.15 -3.87
CA ASP A 189 -30.64 4.77 -4.30
C ASP A 189 -29.49 4.23 -5.16
N ARG A 190 -28.88 5.11 -5.97
CA ARG A 190 -27.69 4.78 -6.76
C ARG A 190 -26.49 4.50 -5.87
N ALA A 191 -26.26 5.33 -4.85
CA ALA A 191 -25.16 5.17 -3.91
C ALA A 191 -25.20 3.81 -3.21
N GLU A 192 -26.35 3.42 -2.66
CA GLU A 192 -26.50 2.12 -1.97
C GLU A 192 -26.18 0.95 -2.91
N LYS A 193 -26.67 0.98 -4.15
CA LYS A 193 -26.39 -0.09 -5.13
C LYS A 193 -24.94 -0.12 -5.57
N LEU A 194 -24.33 1.04 -5.83
CA LEU A 194 -22.92 1.13 -6.22
C LEU A 194 -22.00 0.61 -5.12
N ILE A 195 -22.29 0.94 -3.86
CA ILE A 195 -21.54 0.41 -2.72
C ILE A 195 -21.66 -1.12 -2.69
N ASN A 196 -22.88 -1.66 -2.80
CA ASN A 196 -23.06 -3.12 -2.81
C ASN A 196 -22.31 -3.79 -3.97
N MET A 197 -22.27 -3.17 -5.16
CA MET A 197 -21.48 -3.67 -6.30
C MET A 197 -19.97 -3.60 -6.01
N LEU A 198 -19.46 -2.51 -5.43
CA LEU A 198 -18.04 -2.31 -5.13
C LEU A 198 -17.54 -3.14 -3.93
N GLU A 199 -18.45 -3.58 -3.07
CA GLU A 199 -18.19 -4.49 -1.96
C GLU A 199 -18.15 -5.98 -2.38
N THR A 200 -18.52 -6.31 -3.62
CA THR A 200 -18.38 -7.70 -4.10
C THR A 200 -16.91 -8.07 -4.29
N SER A 201 -16.60 -9.35 -4.13
CA SER A 201 -15.26 -9.91 -4.29
C SER A 201 -14.70 -9.68 -5.71
N ILE A 202 -15.57 -9.65 -6.72
CA ILE A 202 -15.22 -9.37 -8.12
C ILE A 202 -14.74 -7.93 -8.32
N CYS A 203 -15.23 -6.99 -7.51
CA CYS A 203 -14.83 -5.59 -7.58
C CYS A 203 -13.69 -5.24 -6.60
N LYS A 204 -12.99 -6.21 -6.00
CA LYS A 204 -12.01 -5.99 -4.91
C LYS A 204 -10.95 -4.95 -5.26
N ASN A 205 -10.48 -4.90 -6.51
CA ASN A 205 -9.45 -3.95 -6.95
C ASN A 205 -10.04 -2.61 -7.45
N LEU A 206 -11.35 -2.55 -7.69
CA LEU A 206 -12.00 -1.33 -8.20
C LEU A 206 -12.17 -0.31 -7.07
N LYS A 207 -11.84 0.94 -7.38
CA LYS A 207 -11.96 2.07 -6.46
C LYS A 207 -13.03 3.07 -6.95
N PRO A 208 -13.80 3.71 -6.07
CA PRO A 208 -14.86 4.68 -6.43
C PRO A 208 -14.44 5.79 -7.39
N ARG A 209 -13.16 6.19 -7.41
CA ARG A 209 -12.62 7.22 -8.32
C ARG A 209 -12.92 6.97 -9.79
N ILE A 210 -13.07 5.71 -10.23
CA ILE A 210 -13.45 5.38 -11.61
C ILE A 210 -14.77 6.03 -12.02
N LEU A 211 -15.67 6.27 -11.05
CA LEU A 211 -16.98 6.86 -11.30
C LEU A 211 -16.89 8.32 -11.75
N LYS A 212 -15.79 9.03 -11.47
CA LYS A 212 -15.60 10.42 -11.93
C LYS A 212 -15.62 10.51 -13.46
N ASP A 213 -14.92 9.59 -14.11
CA ASP A 213 -14.85 9.53 -15.57
C ASP A 213 -16.17 9.04 -16.19
N LEU A 214 -17.04 8.43 -15.38
CA LEU A 214 -18.33 7.88 -15.77
C LEU A 214 -19.53 8.80 -15.43
N GLY A 215 -19.26 10.08 -15.18
CA GLY A 215 -20.31 11.07 -14.88
C GLY A 215 -20.83 11.04 -13.44
N GLY A 216 -20.05 10.47 -12.51
CA GLY A 216 -20.29 10.56 -11.08
C GLY A 216 -20.27 12.02 -10.61
N THR A 217 -21.29 12.42 -9.86
CA THR A 217 -21.43 13.80 -9.37
C THR A 217 -21.03 13.90 -7.91
N GLU A 218 -20.66 15.10 -7.45
CA GLU A 218 -20.38 15.36 -6.02
C GLU A 218 -21.53 14.89 -5.11
N LYS A 219 -22.80 15.08 -5.53
CA LYS A 219 -23.97 14.63 -4.76
C LYS A 219 -24.04 13.11 -4.60
N LEU A 220 -23.69 12.37 -5.65
CA LEU A 220 -23.60 10.92 -5.60
C LEU A 220 -22.53 10.47 -4.62
N PHE A 221 -21.33 11.06 -4.71
CA PHE A 221 -20.23 10.74 -3.80
C PHE A 221 -20.53 11.11 -2.34
N VAL A 222 -21.18 12.25 -2.08
CA VAL A 222 -21.67 12.60 -0.73
C VAL A 222 -22.68 11.56 -0.22
N SER A 223 -23.58 11.09 -1.10
CA SER A 223 -24.56 10.05 -0.73
C SER A 223 -23.88 8.71 -0.43
N MET A 224 -22.85 8.34 -1.19
CA MET A 224 -22.04 7.14 -0.94
C MET A 224 -21.25 7.25 0.37
N GLN A 225 -20.61 8.39 0.61
CA GLN A 225 -19.88 8.67 1.86
C GLN A 225 -20.80 8.47 3.07
N SER A 226 -21.97 9.12 3.09
CA SER A 226 -22.92 9.00 4.19
C SER A 226 -23.41 7.57 4.40
N ALA A 227 -23.66 6.82 3.31
CA ALA A 227 -24.10 5.43 3.40
C ALA A 227 -23.00 4.51 3.97
N LEU A 228 -21.74 4.70 3.56
CA LEU A 228 -20.60 3.95 4.08
C LEU A 228 -20.33 4.28 5.56
N GLU A 229 -20.37 5.54 5.96
CA GLU A 229 -20.18 5.94 7.36
C GLU A 229 -21.21 5.26 8.29
N ILE A 230 -22.47 5.19 7.87
CA ILE A 230 -23.53 4.46 8.60
C ILE A 230 -23.21 2.96 8.65
N ALA A 231 -22.87 2.36 7.51
CA ALA A 231 -22.56 0.92 7.43
C ALA A 231 -21.35 0.53 8.31
N ILE A 232 -20.29 1.35 8.30
CA ILE A 232 -19.08 1.16 9.11
C ILE A 232 -19.41 1.26 10.60
N ALA A 233 -20.20 2.26 11.02
CA ALA A 233 -20.61 2.41 12.42
C ALA A 233 -21.43 1.19 12.92
N ASP A 234 -22.32 0.67 12.07
CA ASP A 234 -23.08 -0.55 12.35
C ASP A 234 -22.17 -1.79 12.47
N LEU A 235 -21.19 -1.92 11.59
CA LEU A 235 -20.22 -3.02 11.61
C LEU A 235 -19.29 -2.96 12.83
N GLU A 236 -18.80 -1.78 13.23
CA GLU A 236 -18.00 -1.60 14.44
C GLU A 236 -18.80 -1.91 15.71
N THR A 237 -20.09 -1.57 15.74
CA THR A 237 -20.99 -1.96 16.83
C THR A 237 -21.09 -3.48 16.93
N LYS A 238 -21.37 -4.15 15.80
CA LYS A 238 -21.43 -5.63 15.75
C LYS A 238 -20.11 -6.29 16.16
N LYS A 239 -18.98 -5.78 15.67
CA LYS A 239 -17.63 -6.24 16.06
C LYS A 239 -17.42 -6.14 17.56
N THR A 240 -17.79 -5.02 18.17
CA THR A 240 -17.69 -4.80 19.61
C THR A 240 -18.57 -5.78 20.41
N GLU A 241 -19.79 -6.04 19.96
CA GLU A 241 -20.69 -7.02 20.58
C GLU A 241 -20.14 -8.45 20.51
N ILE A 242 -19.60 -8.86 19.36
CA ILE A 242 -18.97 -10.16 19.18
C ILE A 242 -17.76 -10.32 20.11
N LEU A 243 -16.90 -9.30 20.19
CA LEU A 243 -15.75 -9.31 21.10
C LEU A 243 -16.16 -9.43 22.57
N LYS A 244 -17.23 -8.72 22.99
CA LYS A 244 -17.80 -8.83 24.35
C LYS A 244 -18.35 -10.23 24.64
N SER A 245 -18.91 -10.91 23.64
CA SER A 245 -19.40 -12.29 23.76
C SER A 245 -18.28 -13.34 23.85
N GLY A 246 -17.02 -12.95 23.72
CA GLY A 246 -15.86 -13.85 23.76
C GLY A 246 -15.67 -14.68 22.48
N ASN A 247 -16.48 -14.44 21.44
CA ASN A 247 -16.39 -15.16 20.17
C ASN A 247 -15.31 -14.53 19.29
N ARG A 248 -14.28 -15.31 18.95
CA ARG A 248 -13.19 -14.91 18.05
C ARG A 248 -13.12 -15.75 16.76
N GLY A 249 -14.23 -16.41 16.40
CA GLY A 249 -14.31 -17.29 15.23
C GLY A 249 -14.60 -16.56 13.90
N ARG A 250 -14.95 -17.34 12.86
CA ARG A 250 -15.19 -16.92 11.46
C ARG A 250 -16.01 -15.62 11.31
N LYS A 251 -17.09 -15.46 12.08
CA LYS A 251 -17.93 -14.24 12.05
C LYS A 251 -17.19 -12.94 12.36
N LEU A 252 -16.19 -12.98 13.26
CA LEU A 252 -15.38 -11.78 13.56
C LEU A 252 -14.46 -11.45 12.39
N PHE A 253 -13.96 -12.47 11.70
CA PHE A 253 -13.10 -12.32 10.53
C PHE A 253 -13.88 -11.70 9.36
N GLU A 254 -15.06 -12.24 9.02
CA GLU A 254 -15.95 -11.70 7.98
C GLU A 254 -16.31 -10.22 8.21
N ILE A 255 -16.60 -9.83 9.47
CA ILE A 255 -16.88 -8.43 9.80
C ILE A 255 -15.64 -7.55 9.63
N LYS A 256 -14.45 -8.05 9.97
CA LYS A 256 -13.20 -7.31 9.79
C LYS A 256 -12.90 -7.09 8.31
N GLU A 257 -13.02 -8.12 7.48
CA GLU A 257 -12.83 -7.98 6.02
C GLU A 257 -13.80 -6.97 5.43
N LYS A 258 -15.08 -7.05 5.81
CA LYS A 258 -16.06 -6.07 5.35
C LYS A 258 -15.74 -4.65 5.83
N LEU A 259 -15.32 -4.49 7.09
CA LEU A 259 -14.88 -3.18 7.61
C LEU A 259 -13.69 -2.63 6.83
N THR A 260 -12.67 -3.44 6.58
CA THR A 260 -11.51 -3.05 5.78
C THR A 260 -11.96 -2.55 4.42
N ARG A 261 -12.79 -3.33 3.71
CA ARG A 261 -13.28 -2.96 2.39
C ARG A 261 -14.15 -1.70 2.40
N SER A 262 -15.09 -1.56 3.33
CA SER A 262 -15.93 -0.36 3.41
C SER A 262 -15.11 0.89 3.73
N ASN A 263 -14.08 0.78 4.58
CA ASN A 263 -13.17 1.88 4.88
C ASN A 263 -12.32 2.27 3.66
N GLU A 264 -11.77 1.31 2.92
CA GLU A 264 -11.07 1.57 1.65
C GLU A 264 -11.90 2.41 0.68
N LEU A 265 -13.17 2.01 0.47
CA LEU A 265 -14.09 2.72 -0.41
C LEU A 265 -14.38 4.13 0.10
N LEU A 266 -14.59 4.29 1.41
CA LEU A 266 -14.85 5.58 2.04
C LEU A 266 -13.67 6.54 1.87
N THR A 267 -12.45 6.06 2.12
CA THR A 267 -11.23 6.86 2.01
C THR A 267 -10.99 7.29 0.56
N ASP A 268 -11.17 6.41 -0.43
CA ASP A 268 -11.05 6.77 -1.84
C ASP A 268 -12.06 7.84 -2.26
N ILE A 269 -13.30 7.79 -1.74
CA ILE A 269 -14.32 8.83 -1.97
C ILE A 269 -13.87 10.18 -1.41
N ARG A 270 -13.43 10.21 -0.15
CA ARG A 270 -13.00 11.45 0.51
C ARG A 270 -11.80 12.08 -0.21
N MET A 271 -10.80 11.27 -0.55
CA MET A 271 -9.53 11.76 -1.09
C MET A 271 -9.58 12.07 -2.58
N ARG A 272 -10.24 11.20 -3.36
CA ARG A 272 -10.17 11.25 -4.82
C ARG A 272 -11.48 11.63 -5.47
N CYS A 273 -12.62 11.64 -4.76
CA CYS A 273 -13.91 11.90 -5.41
C CYS A 273 -14.52 13.26 -5.05
N LEU A 274 -14.42 13.66 -3.78
CA LEU A 274 -14.99 14.91 -3.29
C LEU A 274 -13.99 16.07 -3.35
N GLU A 275 -14.46 17.26 -3.69
CA GLU A 275 -13.67 18.48 -3.50
C GLU A 275 -13.64 18.79 -2.00
N ARG A 276 -12.45 19.08 -1.47
CA ARG A 276 -12.31 19.57 -0.10
C ARG A 276 -13.08 20.87 0.04
N LYS A 277 -14.24 20.80 0.67
CA LYS A 277 -14.82 21.99 1.30
C LYS A 277 -13.94 22.25 2.51
N LYS A 278 -13.05 23.23 2.39
CA LYS A 278 -12.45 23.86 3.57
C LYS A 278 -13.62 24.29 4.43
N GLU A 279 -13.90 23.53 5.48
CA GLU A 279 -14.81 24.03 6.50
C GLU A 279 -14.20 25.34 6.98
N GLU A 280 -15.02 26.38 7.14
CA GLU A 280 -14.59 27.64 7.77
C GLU A 280 -14.27 27.43 9.28
N GLN A 281 -13.85 26.23 9.69
CA GLN A 281 -13.10 26.07 10.91
C GLN A 281 -11.73 26.71 10.67
N MET A 282 -11.29 27.54 11.61
CA MET A 282 -9.95 28.14 11.61
C MET A 282 -8.91 27.05 11.92
N GLU A 283 -8.86 25.99 11.12
CA GLU A 283 -7.73 25.08 11.11
C GLU A 283 -6.53 25.87 10.58
N SER A 284 -5.41 25.73 11.28
CA SER A 284 -4.20 26.40 10.85
C SER A 284 -3.61 25.68 9.63
N PHE A 285 -2.69 26.36 8.95
CA PHE A 285 -2.02 25.79 7.78
C PHE A 285 -1.35 24.44 8.11
N LEU A 286 -0.71 24.33 9.27
CA LEU A 286 -0.11 23.06 9.72
C LEU A 286 -1.15 21.98 9.98
N GLU A 287 -2.26 22.32 10.65
CA GLU A 287 -3.30 21.32 10.99
C GLU A 287 -3.98 20.76 9.74
N ASP A 288 -4.37 21.64 8.81
CA ASP A 288 -4.99 21.28 7.52
C ASP A 288 -4.07 20.31 6.74
N ARG A 289 -2.80 20.67 6.57
CA ARG A 289 -1.85 19.86 5.80
C ARG A 289 -1.40 18.60 6.51
N TRP A 290 -1.33 18.60 7.84
CA TRP A 290 -0.99 17.38 8.55
C TRP A 290 -2.14 16.37 8.51
N ASN A 291 -3.39 16.83 8.60
CA ASN A 291 -4.56 15.97 8.40
C ASN A 291 -4.51 15.31 7.02
N ASP A 292 -4.10 16.04 5.98
CA ASP A 292 -3.91 15.48 4.64
C ASP A 292 -2.88 14.34 4.62
N VAL A 293 -1.73 14.52 5.28
CA VAL A 293 -0.71 13.48 5.40
C VAL A 293 -1.29 12.25 6.07
N CYS A 294 -1.97 12.42 7.21
CA CYS A 294 -2.58 11.31 7.94
C CYS A 294 -3.63 10.56 7.08
N GLU A 295 -4.44 11.26 6.30
CA GLU A 295 -5.43 10.63 5.41
C GLU A 295 -4.78 9.83 4.29
N VAL A 296 -3.71 10.36 3.67
CA VAL A 296 -2.97 9.64 2.61
C VAL A 296 -2.29 8.40 3.19
N VAL A 297 -1.71 8.51 4.38
CA VAL A 297 -1.11 7.37 5.10
C VAL A 297 -2.16 6.32 5.41
N GLU A 298 -3.31 6.72 5.95
CA GLU A 298 -4.42 5.80 6.22
C GLU A 298 -4.85 5.09 4.93
N TRP A 299 -4.91 5.81 3.81
CA TRP A 299 -5.18 5.22 2.50
C TRP A 299 -4.14 4.17 2.10
N LEU A 300 -2.86 4.49 2.21
CA LEU A 300 -1.76 3.58 1.89
C LEU A 300 -1.76 2.33 2.77
N SER A 301 -2.30 2.41 4.00
CA SER A 301 -2.39 1.27 4.91
C SER A 301 -3.28 0.12 4.40
N PHE A 302 -4.14 0.39 3.42
CA PHE A 302 -4.98 -0.62 2.78
C PHE A 302 -4.34 -1.27 1.55
N GLU A 303 -3.23 -0.73 1.05
CA GLU A 303 -2.56 -1.29 -0.12
C GLU A 303 -1.63 -2.45 0.30
N LYS A 304 -1.69 -3.56 -0.45
CA LYS A 304 -0.86 -4.75 -0.17
C LYS A 304 0.63 -4.47 -0.38
N TYR A 305 0.95 -3.59 -1.33
CA TYR A 305 2.30 -3.15 -1.68
C TYR A 305 2.27 -1.64 -1.94
N ILE A 306 3.07 -0.89 -1.18
CA ILE A 306 3.08 0.57 -1.19
C ILE A 306 4.14 1.17 -2.14
N ASP A 307 5.20 0.42 -2.46
CA ASP A 307 6.43 0.94 -3.11
C ASP A 307 6.21 1.69 -4.44
N ASP A 308 5.12 1.40 -5.17
CA ASP A 308 4.80 2.01 -6.47
C ASP A 308 3.56 2.93 -6.42
N GLN A 309 3.02 3.22 -5.24
CA GLN A 309 1.80 4.02 -5.13
C GLN A 309 2.10 5.51 -5.34
N PRO A 310 1.45 6.18 -6.31
CA PRO A 310 1.66 7.61 -6.56
C PRO A 310 1.23 8.50 -5.39
N GLU A 311 0.48 7.95 -4.43
CA GLU A 311 0.13 8.59 -3.18
C GLU A 311 1.34 8.84 -2.26
N ILE A 312 2.44 8.09 -2.41
CA ILE A 312 3.70 8.39 -1.69
C ILE A 312 4.23 9.77 -2.09
N ASP A 313 4.23 10.08 -3.39
CA ASP A 313 4.64 11.40 -3.88
C ASP A 313 3.77 12.51 -3.29
N THR A 314 2.49 12.24 -3.04
CA THR A 314 1.58 13.22 -2.40
C THR A 314 2.00 13.53 -0.96
N VAL A 315 2.41 12.52 -0.18
CA VAL A 315 2.94 12.74 1.18
C VAL A 315 4.21 13.59 1.13
N LEU A 316 5.14 13.25 0.23
CA LEU A 316 6.39 13.98 0.06
C LEU A 316 6.15 15.44 -0.34
N GLU A 317 5.27 15.70 -1.32
CA GLU A 317 4.91 17.04 -1.77
C GLU A 317 4.32 17.90 -0.64
N ILE A 318 3.42 17.33 0.17
CA ILE A 318 2.82 18.06 1.31
C ILE A 318 3.87 18.38 2.37
N CYS A 319 4.74 17.41 2.69
CA CYS A 319 5.81 17.62 3.67
C CYS A 319 6.84 18.63 3.18
N GLU A 320 7.19 18.63 1.90
CA GLU A 320 8.03 19.67 1.29
C GLU A 320 7.39 21.05 1.39
N GLU A 321 6.08 21.16 1.12
CA GLU A 321 5.32 22.41 1.28
C GLU A 321 5.37 22.91 2.73
N LEU A 322 5.20 22.00 3.70
CA LEU A 322 5.30 22.32 5.12
C LEU A 322 6.70 22.79 5.52
N VAL A 323 7.76 22.08 5.12
CA VAL A 323 9.16 22.46 5.43
C VAL A 323 9.53 23.82 4.83
N GLN A 324 9.06 24.12 3.62
CA GLN A 324 9.31 25.39 2.95
C GLN A 324 8.50 26.55 3.52
N SER A 325 7.43 26.28 4.26
CA SER A 325 6.59 27.30 4.86
C SER A 325 7.24 27.93 6.10
N ASP A 326 7.26 29.27 6.14
CA ASP A 326 7.61 30.02 7.34
C ASP A 326 6.40 30.28 8.25
N GLU A 327 5.19 29.84 7.86
CA GLU A 327 3.97 30.07 8.63
C GLU A 327 3.83 29.06 9.79
N ILE A 328 4.33 27.84 9.61
CA ILE A 328 4.15 26.73 10.57
C ILE A 328 4.81 27.00 11.94
N GLN A 329 5.82 27.87 11.98
CA GLN A 329 6.48 28.26 13.24
C GLN A 329 5.60 29.16 14.14
N TYR A 330 4.50 29.70 13.60
CA TYR A 330 3.57 30.55 14.36
C TYR A 330 2.38 29.79 14.94
N ASP A 331 2.24 28.50 14.60
CA ASP A 331 1.21 27.64 15.14
C ASP A 331 1.31 27.42 16.65
N ASP A 332 0.24 26.89 17.25
CA ASP A 332 0.29 26.53 18.67
C ASP A 332 1.31 25.41 18.89
N TRP A 333 2.11 25.55 19.96
CA TRP A 333 3.15 24.57 20.27
C TRP A 333 2.57 23.17 20.54
N GLN A 334 1.37 23.03 21.11
CA GLN A 334 0.76 21.71 21.29
C GLN A 334 0.44 21.03 19.96
N LEU A 335 0.02 21.79 18.96
CA LEU A 335 -0.19 21.28 17.61
C LEU A 335 1.13 20.83 16.99
N ARG A 336 2.15 21.69 16.97
CA ARG A 336 3.49 21.33 16.46
C ARG A 336 4.07 20.10 17.15
N LYS A 337 3.94 20.04 18.48
CA LYS A 337 4.39 18.91 19.29
C LYS A 337 3.63 17.62 18.97
N LYS A 338 2.32 17.70 18.70
CA LYS A 338 1.52 16.54 18.27
C LYS A 338 2.04 15.99 16.95
N VAL A 339 2.31 16.85 15.97
CA VAL A 339 2.91 16.48 14.67
C VAL A 339 4.28 15.83 14.87
N ILE A 340 5.18 16.44 15.65
CA ILE A 340 6.50 15.86 15.97
C ILE A 340 6.36 14.48 16.63
N THR A 341 5.38 14.32 17.53
CA THR A 341 5.14 13.03 18.19
C THR A 341 4.69 11.99 17.19
N ASP A 342 3.77 12.32 16.29
CA ASP A 342 3.29 11.42 15.25
C ASP A 342 4.42 10.96 14.32
N ILE A 343 5.28 11.89 13.88
CA ILE A 343 6.47 11.60 13.06
C ILE A 343 7.38 10.57 13.74
N VAL A 344 7.68 10.76 15.03
CA VAL A 344 8.65 9.94 15.76
C VAL A 344 8.06 8.60 16.21
N GLU A 345 6.76 8.56 16.52
CA GLU A 345 6.09 7.36 17.01
C GLU A 345 5.98 6.26 15.94
N HIS A 346 5.96 6.65 14.67
CA HIS A 346 5.58 5.75 13.60
C HIS A 346 6.71 5.46 12.59
N ASP A 347 7.16 4.21 12.56
CA ASP A 347 8.16 3.73 11.60
C ASP A 347 7.63 3.67 10.15
N TYR A 348 6.33 3.85 9.90
CA TYR A 348 5.79 3.72 8.54
C TYR A 348 6.32 4.79 7.59
N TYR A 349 6.72 5.97 8.09
CA TYR A 349 7.33 7.01 7.26
C TYR A 349 8.67 6.57 6.65
N ASP A 350 9.39 5.65 7.31
CA ASP A 350 10.58 5.02 6.74
C ASP A 350 10.21 4.09 5.58
N CYS A 351 9.13 3.30 5.74
CA CYS A 351 8.59 2.45 4.67
C CYS A 351 8.10 3.27 3.45
N LEU A 352 7.65 4.51 3.65
CA LEU A 352 7.27 5.42 2.56
C LEU A 352 8.47 6.09 1.88
N GLY A 353 9.70 5.89 2.37
CA GLY A 353 10.87 6.63 1.91
C GLY A 353 10.84 8.12 2.28
N ALA A 354 10.04 8.50 3.29
CA ALA A 354 9.84 9.88 3.73
C ALA A 354 10.65 10.26 4.98
N SER A 355 11.54 9.38 5.46
CA SER A 355 12.29 9.60 6.72
C SER A 355 13.07 10.93 6.73
N ASP A 356 13.77 11.25 5.64
CA ASP A 356 14.59 12.48 5.56
C ASP A 356 13.74 13.75 5.66
N ILE A 357 12.63 13.84 4.90
CA ILE A 357 11.77 15.04 4.91
C ILE A 357 11.00 15.17 6.23
N MET A 358 10.64 14.05 6.86
CA MET A 358 10.00 14.05 8.19
C MET A 358 10.94 14.55 9.28
N ASP A 359 12.22 14.18 9.19
CA ASP A 359 13.26 14.68 10.08
C ASP A 359 13.47 16.19 9.92
N GLU A 360 13.52 16.69 8.68
CA GLU A 360 13.60 18.13 8.39
C GLU A 360 12.38 18.89 8.92
N LEU A 361 11.18 18.33 8.75
CA LEU A 361 9.94 18.92 9.27
C LEU A 361 9.92 18.98 10.79
N ALA A 362 10.32 17.89 11.47
CA ALA A 362 10.37 17.84 12.93
C ALA A 362 11.33 18.89 13.52
N GLU A 363 12.48 19.12 12.87
CA GLU A 363 13.42 20.19 13.24
C GLU A 363 12.85 21.59 12.98
N LYS A 364 12.22 21.81 11.81
CA LYS A 364 11.60 23.10 11.44
C LYS A 364 10.46 23.50 12.39
N LEU A 365 9.74 22.53 12.97
CA LEU A 365 8.68 22.75 13.94
C LEU A 365 9.19 23.22 15.32
N CYS A 366 10.50 23.12 15.58
CA CYS A 366 11.13 23.60 16.81
C CYS A 366 11.73 25.01 16.60
N THR A 367 11.27 25.99 17.37
CA THR A 367 11.66 27.41 17.23
C THR A 367 12.62 27.90 18.31
N ASN A 368 12.74 27.18 19.42
CA ASN A 368 13.56 27.56 20.56
C ASN A 368 14.08 26.33 21.33
N ASP A 369 15.04 26.55 22.23
CA ASP A 369 15.74 25.47 22.96
C ASP A 369 14.79 24.59 23.80
N GLU A 370 13.71 25.15 24.37
CA GLU A 370 12.75 24.38 25.17
C GLU A 370 11.94 23.41 24.28
N GLU A 371 11.58 23.84 23.07
CA GLU A 371 10.92 23.01 22.06
C GLU A 371 11.85 21.91 21.53
N TYR A 372 13.10 22.22 21.23
CA TYR A 372 14.10 21.22 20.83
C TYR A 372 14.36 20.18 21.95
N GLN A 373 14.38 20.61 23.21
CA GLN A 373 14.50 19.67 24.33
C GLN A 373 13.29 18.74 24.42
N ALA A 374 12.08 19.25 24.16
CA ALA A 374 10.87 18.42 24.13
C ALA A 374 10.87 17.43 22.95
N TYR A 375 11.37 17.84 21.78
CA TYR A 375 11.60 16.93 20.65
C TYR A 375 12.59 15.81 21.02
N ALA A 376 13.71 16.15 21.66
CA ALA A 376 14.66 15.17 22.17
C ALA A 376 14.06 14.23 23.23
N ASP A 377 13.15 14.72 24.07
CA ASP A 377 12.40 13.88 25.02
C ASP A 377 11.49 12.87 24.29
N ILE A 378 10.80 13.29 23.22
CA ILE A 378 9.98 12.41 22.38
C ILE A 378 10.85 11.33 21.72
N LEU A 379 11.95 11.71 21.06
CA LEU A 379 12.90 10.76 20.46
C LEU A 379 13.43 9.74 21.47
N TYR A 380 13.77 10.18 22.69
CA TYR A 380 14.25 9.28 23.74
C TYR A 380 13.16 8.27 24.18
N ILE A 381 11.90 8.70 24.30
CA ILE A 381 10.77 7.82 24.65
C ILE A 381 10.58 6.74 23.60
N TYR A 382 10.65 7.10 22.32
CA TYR A 382 10.49 6.20 21.18
C TYR A 382 11.81 5.58 20.70
N ARG A 383 12.80 5.44 21.59
CA ARG A 383 14.04 4.67 21.39
C ARG A 383 15.03 5.20 20.35
N ASN A 384 14.86 6.43 19.87
CA ASN A 384 15.88 7.12 19.07
C ASN A 384 16.87 7.88 19.96
N GLU A 385 17.55 7.13 20.84
CA GLU A 385 18.36 7.68 21.94
C GLU A 385 19.62 8.43 21.44
N GLU A 386 20.20 8.03 20.30
CA GLU A 386 21.38 8.71 19.73
C GLU A 386 21.04 10.12 19.20
N LYS A 387 19.97 10.25 18.40
CA LYS A 387 19.53 11.55 17.88
C LYS A 387 19.07 12.46 19.03
N ALA A 388 18.32 11.92 20.00
CA ALA A 388 17.96 12.65 21.22
C ALA A 388 19.18 13.22 21.95
N ALA A 389 20.23 12.40 22.14
CA ALA A 389 21.45 12.80 22.81
C ALA A 389 22.17 13.94 22.08
N PHE A 390 22.22 13.89 20.75
CA PHE A 390 22.81 14.96 19.95
C PHE A 390 22.07 16.30 20.11
N ILE A 391 20.73 16.27 20.07
CA ILE A 391 19.91 17.48 20.28
C ILE A 391 20.09 18.02 21.71
N TYR A 392 20.12 17.15 22.73
CA TYR A 392 20.41 17.59 24.11
C TYR A 392 21.75 18.32 24.23
N ASN A 393 22.77 17.83 23.54
CA ASN A 393 24.09 18.47 23.53
C ASN A 393 24.06 19.86 22.86
N GLN A 394 23.28 20.03 21.79
CA GLN A 394 23.17 21.30 21.08
C GLN A 394 22.35 22.36 21.84
N HIS A 395 21.32 21.94 22.59
CA HIS A 395 20.35 22.83 23.24
C HIS A 395 20.49 22.89 24.77
N GLY A 396 21.72 22.74 25.27
CA GLY A 396 22.07 23.08 26.66
C GLY A 396 21.69 22.04 27.72
N ARG A 397 21.39 20.79 27.34
CA ARG A 397 21.12 19.65 28.24
C ARG A 397 22.26 18.65 28.27
N GLU A 398 23.46 19.16 28.58
CA GLU A 398 24.66 18.35 28.69
C GLU A 398 24.48 17.20 29.71
N ASP A 399 23.71 17.39 30.78
CA ASP A 399 23.38 16.35 31.77
C ASP A 399 22.80 15.08 31.12
N LYS A 400 21.85 15.24 30.19
CA LYS A 400 21.22 14.13 29.47
C LYS A 400 22.15 13.54 28.42
N TYR A 401 22.90 14.38 27.70
CA TYR A 401 23.90 13.91 26.72
C TYR A 401 24.98 13.04 27.39
N ILE A 402 25.52 13.48 28.52
CA ILE A 402 26.53 12.73 29.27
C ILE A 402 25.94 11.42 29.82
N THR A 403 24.72 11.44 30.34
CA THR A 403 24.02 10.22 30.77
C THR A 403 23.90 9.20 29.63
N TYR A 404 23.53 9.66 28.42
CA TYR A 404 23.49 8.81 27.24
C TYR A 404 24.87 8.21 26.94
N LEU A 405 25.93 9.03 26.89
CA LEU A 405 27.28 8.55 26.59
C LEU A 405 27.76 7.51 27.61
N GLU A 406 27.49 7.71 28.90
CA GLU A 406 27.86 6.78 29.97
C GLU A 406 27.16 5.42 29.83
N ASN A 407 25.88 5.43 29.44
CA ASN A 407 25.08 4.22 29.23
C ASN A 407 25.45 3.48 27.92
N HIS A 408 26.01 4.20 26.94
CA HIS A 408 26.36 3.65 25.61
C HIS A 408 27.86 3.44 25.43
N LEU A 409 28.59 3.19 26.52
CA LEU A 409 29.99 2.77 26.47
C LEU A 409 30.12 1.31 25.99
N GLY A 410 30.49 1.15 24.73
CA GLY A 410 30.59 -0.15 24.07
C GLY A 410 32.00 -0.53 23.60
N ARG A 411 32.07 -1.02 22.35
CA ARG A 411 33.34 -1.42 21.71
C ARG A 411 33.97 -0.29 20.89
N GLU A 412 33.22 0.77 20.61
CA GLU A 412 33.64 1.90 19.76
C GLU A 412 34.24 3.02 20.57
N GLN A 413 35.16 3.79 19.98
CA GLN A 413 35.88 4.85 20.68
C GLN A 413 35.10 6.17 20.84
N LYS A 414 34.11 6.43 19.97
CA LYS A 414 33.37 7.71 19.85
C LYS A 414 32.90 8.23 21.22
N ASN A 415 32.15 7.42 21.96
CA ASN A 415 31.56 7.81 23.25
C ASN A 415 32.61 7.95 24.36
N TYR A 416 33.69 7.15 24.33
CA TYR A 416 34.81 7.31 25.28
C TYR A 416 35.52 8.65 25.09
N ASN A 417 35.85 9.00 23.84
CA ASN A 417 36.57 10.24 23.54
C ASN A 417 35.73 11.47 23.89
N ALA A 418 34.43 11.43 23.63
CA ALA A 418 33.48 12.49 24.01
C ALA A 418 33.43 12.69 25.54
N LEU A 419 33.28 11.61 26.32
CA LEU A 419 33.27 11.69 27.79
C LEU A 419 34.61 12.15 28.38
N ILE A 420 35.73 11.65 27.86
CA ILE A 420 37.07 12.08 28.31
C ILE A 420 37.24 13.58 28.09
N THR A 421 36.84 14.07 26.91
CA THR A 421 36.91 15.49 26.57
C THR A 421 36.04 16.31 27.52
N TYR A 422 34.79 15.90 27.70
CA TYR A 422 33.84 16.57 28.60
C TYR A 422 34.38 16.67 30.03
N TYR A 423 34.76 15.54 30.64
CA TYR A 423 35.25 15.53 32.01
C TYR A 423 36.54 16.33 32.19
N ASN A 424 37.42 16.32 31.18
CA ASN A 424 38.65 17.11 31.22
C ASN A 424 38.37 18.62 31.15
N LEU A 425 37.43 19.07 30.30
CA LEU A 425 37.01 20.48 30.21
C LEU A 425 36.34 20.97 31.49
N HIS A 426 35.62 20.08 32.20
CA HIS A 426 34.91 20.38 33.45
C HIS A 426 35.77 20.18 34.72
N ASN A 427 37.09 20.05 34.59
CA ASN A 427 38.01 19.79 35.71
C ASN A 427 37.72 18.50 36.51
N GLN A 428 36.96 17.55 35.96
CA GLN A 428 36.67 16.23 36.54
C GLN A 428 37.74 15.21 36.11
N LYS A 429 39.00 15.48 36.48
CA LYS A 429 40.16 14.71 35.98
C LYS A 429 40.10 13.23 36.33
N ASP A 430 39.64 12.88 37.53
CA ASP A 430 39.54 11.48 37.97
C ASP A 430 38.53 10.69 37.13
N ASP A 431 37.40 11.30 36.75
CA ASP A 431 36.41 10.68 35.87
C ASP A 431 36.93 10.53 34.45
N ALA A 432 37.63 11.53 33.91
CA ALA A 432 38.27 11.43 32.60
C ALA A 432 39.28 10.26 32.56
N ILE A 433 40.09 10.10 33.60
CA ILE A 433 41.04 8.97 33.73
C ILE A 433 40.28 7.64 33.86
N ARG A 434 39.23 7.59 34.68
CA ARG A 434 38.39 6.39 34.86
C ARG A 434 37.79 5.93 33.54
N VAL A 435 37.21 6.84 32.76
CA VAL A 435 36.64 6.55 31.43
C VAL A 435 37.73 6.09 30.46
N ALA A 436 38.87 6.77 30.41
CA ALA A 436 39.98 6.38 29.54
C ALA A 436 40.52 4.97 29.88
N GLN A 437 40.68 4.65 31.16
CA GLN A 437 41.08 3.32 31.60
C GLN A 437 40.03 2.25 31.27
N LEU A 438 38.74 2.60 31.36
CA LEU A 438 37.65 1.70 30.97
C LEU A 438 37.69 1.47 29.44
N GLY A 439 37.93 2.51 28.66
CA GLY A 439 38.11 2.43 27.21
C GLY A 439 39.26 1.50 26.82
N LEU A 440 40.42 1.59 27.47
CA LEU A 440 41.53 0.63 27.26
C LEU A 440 41.15 -0.84 27.53
N LYS A 441 40.12 -1.12 28.33
CA LYS A 441 39.68 -2.48 28.64
C LYS A 441 38.59 -2.98 27.68
N LYS A 442 37.64 -2.11 27.32
CA LYS A 442 36.40 -2.49 26.63
C LYS A 442 36.36 -2.10 25.15
N CYS A 443 36.98 -0.99 24.77
CA CYS A 443 37.04 -0.54 23.38
C CYS A 443 37.89 -1.50 22.54
N LYS A 444 37.37 -1.87 21.38
CA LYS A 444 38.01 -2.74 20.38
C LYS A 444 38.34 -2.03 19.08
N ASP A 445 38.00 -0.76 18.97
CA ASP A 445 38.34 0.09 17.83
C ASP A 445 39.70 0.78 18.07
N ASP A 446 39.96 1.90 17.40
CA ASP A 446 41.11 2.78 17.61
C ASP A 446 41.18 3.27 19.07
N LEU A 447 42.32 3.04 19.71
CA LEU A 447 42.60 3.44 21.09
C LEU A 447 43.53 4.66 21.17
N THR A 448 43.90 5.24 20.02
CA THR A 448 44.98 6.22 19.92
C THR A 448 44.73 7.44 20.80
N ASP A 449 43.55 8.06 20.71
CA ASP A 449 43.24 9.28 21.46
C ASP A 449 43.11 9.01 22.97
N ILE A 450 42.62 7.83 23.36
CA ILE A 450 42.58 7.36 24.75
C ILE A 450 44.01 7.23 25.31
N PHE A 451 44.93 6.65 24.54
CA PHE A 451 46.33 6.54 24.94
C PHE A 451 47.02 7.90 25.00
N ILE A 452 46.78 8.80 24.04
CA ILE A 452 47.33 10.16 24.06
C ILE A 452 46.91 10.87 25.34
N PHE A 453 45.62 10.82 25.68
CA PHE A 453 45.10 11.45 26.90
C PHE A 453 45.80 10.91 28.16
N LEU A 454 45.86 9.59 28.34
CA LEU A 454 46.49 8.97 29.51
C LEU A 454 48.00 9.25 29.58
N LEU A 455 48.71 9.26 28.46
CA LEU A 455 50.14 9.55 28.40
C LEU A 455 50.43 11.00 28.76
N LEU A 456 49.67 11.96 28.21
CA LEU A 456 49.80 13.37 28.57
C LEU A 456 49.54 13.59 30.07
N HIS A 457 48.55 12.91 30.63
CA HIS A 457 48.24 13.04 32.06
C HIS A 457 49.30 12.44 32.98
N THR A 458 50.03 11.41 32.53
CA THR A 458 51.01 10.67 33.36
C THR A 458 52.44 11.14 33.20
N LYS A 459 52.76 11.85 32.10
CA LYS A 459 54.10 12.33 31.76
C LYS A 459 54.80 13.03 32.92
N ASP A 460 54.09 13.90 33.63
CA ASP A 460 54.65 14.70 34.74
C ASP A 460 54.28 14.18 36.14
N ASN A 461 53.42 13.16 36.23
CA ASN A 461 52.83 12.72 37.49
C ASN A 461 53.30 11.33 37.95
N ASP A 462 53.57 10.39 37.03
CA ASP A 462 54.02 9.03 37.36
C ASP A 462 54.83 8.43 36.20
N ALA A 463 56.16 8.58 36.26
CA ALA A 463 57.08 8.06 35.25
C ALA A 463 57.00 6.54 35.07
N THR A 464 56.72 5.80 36.15
CA THR A 464 56.66 4.33 36.10
C THR A 464 55.39 3.88 35.38
N TRP A 465 54.28 4.58 35.61
CA TRP A 465 53.03 4.30 34.93
C TRP A 465 53.05 4.77 33.47
N PHE A 466 53.68 5.91 33.18
CA PHE A 466 53.91 6.40 31.82
C PHE A 466 54.65 5.38 30.95
N GLU A 467 55.77 4.81 31.44
CA GLU A 467 56.52 3.79 30.71
C GLU A 467 55.67 2.55 30.40
N LYS A 468 54.86 2.10 31.37
CA LYS A 468 53.96 0.96 31.19
C LYS A 468 52.86 1.23 30.17
N LEU A 469 52.26 2.42 30.20
CA LEU A 469 51.23 2.85 29.24
C LEU A 469 51.81 2.94 27.83
N PHE A 470 52.99 3.55 27.69
CA PHE A 470 53.66 3.71 26.39
C PHE A 470 54.07 2.37 25.78
N ALA A 471 54.58 1.44 26.61
CA ALA A 471 54.85 0.07 26.17
C ALA A 471 53.58 -0.72 25.82
N SER A 472 52.46 -0.45 26.50
CA SER A 472 51.15 -1.03 26.17
C SER A 472 50.66 -0.55 24.80
N ALA A 473 50.73 0.75 24.54
CA ALA A 473 50.34 1.37 23.27
C ALA A 473 51.07 0.72 22.08
N LYS A 474 52.39 0.55 22.17
CA LYS A 474 53.22 -0.12 21.14
C LYS A 474 52.83 -1.56 20.80
N ARG A 475 52.19 -2.28 21.74
CA ARG A 475 51.83 -3.69 21.57
C ARG A 475 50.42 -3.88 21.02
N ARG A 476 49.58 -2.85 21.05
CA ARG A 476 48.19 -2.95 20.61
C ARG A 476 48.09 -2.64 19.13
N LYS A 477 47.37 -3.49 18.39
CA LYS A 477 47.20 -3.37 16.93
C LYS A 477 46.36 -2.15 16.53
N ASN A 478 45.49 -1.69 17.41
CA ASN A 478 44.50 -0.64 17.13
C ASN A 478 44.98 0.71 17.68
N VAL A 479 46.28 0.98 17.55
CA VAL A 479 46.92 2.20 18.05
C VAL A 479 47.85 2.71 16.97
N ASP A 480 47.64 3.95 16.55
CA ASP A 480 48.59 4.64 15.68
C ASP A 480 49.73 5.25 16.51
N MET A 481 50.82 4.49 16.63
CA MET A 481 52.01 4.97 17.32
C MET A 481 52.64 6.20 16.67
N LYS A 482 52.47 6.43 15.36
CA LYS A 482 53.03 7.63 14.73
C LYS A 482 52.34 8.88 15.28
N LYS A 483 51.01 8.84 15.42
CA LYS A 483 50.23 9.94 16.02
C LYS A 483 50.64 10.18 17.47
N ILE A 484 50.82 9.12 18.26
CA ILE A 484 51.29 9.23 19.66
C ILE A 484 52.69 9.85 19.73
N ASP A 485 53.65 9.36 18.95
CA ASP A 485 55.03 9.85 18.97
C ASP A 485 55.12 11.34 18.61
N ILE A 486 54.33 11.79 17.62
CA ILE A 486 54.24 13.21 17.23
C ILE A 486 53.74 14.07 18.39
N VAL A 487 52.69 13.63 19.10
CA VAL A 487 52.11 14.40 20.22
C VAL A 487 53.05 14.39 21.43
N MET A 488 53.79 13.31 21.66
CA MET A 488 54.72 13.20 22.80
C MET A 488 56.04 13.96 22.61
N GLN A 489 56.44 14.26 21.37
CA GLN A 489 57.62 15.07 21.03
C GLN A 489 57.39 16.58 21.21
N ARG A 490 56.13 17.01 21.30
CA ARG A 490 55.73 18.35 21.74
C ARG A 490 55.65 18.40 23.26
#